data_AF-A0A5A9P5Z8-F1
#
_entry.id   AF-A0A5A9P5Z8-F1
#
_cell.length_a   1.000
_cell.length_b   1.000
_cell.length_c   1.000
_cell.angle_alpha   90.00
_cell.angle_beta   90.00
_cell.angle_gamma   90.00
#
_symmetry.space_group_name_H-M   'P 1'
#
loop_
_entity.id
_entity.type
_entity.pdbx_description
1 polymer ?
#
loop_
_entity_poly.entity_id
_entity_poly.type
_entity_poly.pdbx_seq_one_letter_code
_entity_poly.pdbx_strand_id
1 'polypeptide(L)'
;MSGTVFFSGWRAVKDRIKTLSEDQQPTTGRVYTMFHGTQLKNAETIIRNGFVPSKDGLLGPGIYVSRNIDKAKCYPPNTDKKDKAVFKLKVRVGKVKKIDCDHHPMQKSWHQQGYDSAWIPPHSKISSIKSGREEDCVWDPARITLIDVACCVDDTKRKKLRRLISSQGTGNASDCDLCHQDESGEPHDIQTCWDCGDRICPFQDKHVCR
;
A
#
# COMPACT_ATOMS: atom_id res chain seq x y z
N MET A 1 34.88 4.57 29.99
CA MET A 1 34.53 3.50 29.03
C MET A 1 33.27 3.95 28.30
N SER A 2 33.41 4.34 27.05
CA SER A 2 32.33 4.80 26.18
C SER A 2 31.53 3.58 25.72
N GLY A 3 30.38 3.33 26.37
CA GLY A 3 29.48 2.24 26.00
C GLY A 3 28.92 2.43 24.60
N THR A 4 29.28 1.55 23.69
CA THR A 4 28.68 1.47 22.36
C THR A 4 27.23 1.01 22.51
N VAL A 5 26.27 1.88 22.21
CA VAL A 5 24.85 1.54 22.20
C VAL A 5 24.53 0.84 20.88
N PHE A 6 24.15 -0.43 20.95
CA PHE A 6 23.66 -1.17 19.79
C PHE A 6 22.22 -0.75 19.48
N PHE A 7 21.97 -0.35 18.24
CA PHE A 7 20.63 -0.05 17.77
C PHE A 7 19.94 -1.36 17.35
N SER A 8 19.03 -1.85 18.18
CA SER A 8 18.09 -2.92 17.87
C SER A 8 16.70 -2.29 17.68
N GLY A 9 16.28 -2.04 16.43
CA GLY A 9 14.95 -1.48 16.15
C GLY A 9 14.71 -1.08 14.70
N TRP A 10 13.52 -0.54 14.43
CA TRP A 10 13.14 0.02 13.13
C TRP A 10 13.05 1.55 13.22
N ARG A 11 13.47 2.27 12.17
CA ARG A 11 13.32 3.73 12.06
C ARG A 11 12.13 4.06 11.15
N ALA A 12 11.09 4.66 11.71
CA ALA A 12 9.99 5.21 10.94
C ALA A 12 10.50 6.43 10.17
N VAL A 13 10.69 6.32 8.86
CA VAL A 13 10.97 7.52 8.05
C VAL A 13 9.64 8.13 7.65
N LYS A 14 9.27 9.23 8.30
CA LYS A 14 8.16 10.09 7.87
C LYS A 14 8.52 10.69 6.51
N ASP A 15 8.02 10.11 5.43
CA ASP A 15 7.94 10.81 4.15
C ASP A 15 6.92 11.92 4.31
N ARG A 16 7.40 13.12 4.67
CA ARG A 16 6.65 14.36 4.56
C ARG A 16 6.38 14.60 3.07
N ILE A 17 5.33 13.95 2.55
CA ILE A 17 4.74 14.19 1.24
C ILE A 17 5.79 14.35 0.13
N LYS A 18 6.54 13.27 -0.16
CA LYS A 18 7.02 13.07 -1.53
C LYS A 18 6.13 12.01 -2.15
N THR A 19 5.13 12.45 -2.92
CA THR A 19 4.55 11.61 -3.96
C THR A 19 5.70 11.18 -4.87
N LEU A 20 6.15 9.94 -4.67
CA LEU A 20 7.14 9.33 -5.53
C LEU A 20 6.51 9.21 -6.92
N SER A 21 7.13 9.82 -7.93
CA SER A 21 6.64 9.73 -9.32
C SER A 21 6.63 8.28 -9.78
N GLU A 22 5.82 7.96 -10.80
CA GLU A 22 5.80 6.63 -11.41
C GLU A 22 7.19 6.21 -11.94
N ASP A 23 7.99 7.17 -12.38
CA ASP A 23 9.33 6.97 -12.95
C ASP A 23 10.43 6.65 -11.93
N GLN A 24 10.11 6.73 -10.64
CA GLN A 24 11.09 6.58 -9.56
C GLN A 24 11.00 5.20 -8.92
N GLN A 25 12.12 4.67 -8.43
CA GLN A 25 12.13 3.41 -7.70
C GLN A 25 11.55 3.57 -6.29
N PRO A 26 10.59 2.72 -5.87
CA PRO A 26 10.12 2.68 -4.49
C PRO A 26 11.28 2.33 -3.56
N THR A 27 11.45 3.14 -2.53
CA THR A 27 12.42 2.91 -1.47
C THR A 27 11.79 1.99 -0.42
N THR A 28 12.56 1.00 0.02
CA THR A 28 12.11 0.06 1.05
C THR A 28 11.71 0.78 2.34
N GLY A 29 10.61 0.33 2.96
CA GLY A 29 10.12 0.85 4.24
C GLY A 29 9.38 2.19 4.16
N ARG A 30 9.01 2.65 2.96
CA ARG A 30 8.28 3.91 2.76
C ARG A 30 6.77 3.69 2.54
N VAL A 31 6.04 4.80 2.54
CA VAL A 31 4.60 4.85 2.27
C VAL A 31 4.34 5.74 1.07
N TYR A 32 3.55 5.26 0.11
CA TYR A 32 3.23 6.01 -1.11
C TYR A 32 1.73 6.14 -1.33
N THR A 33 1.34 7.24 -1.99
CA THR A 33 -0.01 7.35 -2.57
C THR A 33 -0.05 6.53 -3.85
N MET A 34 -0.98 5.57 -3.92
CA MET A 34 -1.16 4.70 -5.07
C MET A 34 -2.66 4.57 -5.40
N PHE A 35 -2.96 3.93 -6.53
CA PHE A 35 -4.29 3.81 -7.09
C PHE A 35 -4.61 2.36 -7.45
N HIS A 36 -5.85 1.96 -7.20
CA HIS A 36 -6.38 0.65 -7.54
C HIS A 36 -7.69 0.80 -8.30
N GLY A 37 -7.77 0.24 -9.51
CA GLY A 37 -8.98 0.17 -10.30
C GLY A 37 -9.80 -1.08 -9.96
N THR A 38 -11.10 -0.92 -9.72
CA THR A 38 -12.02 -2.02 -9.40
C THR A 38 -13.37 -1.82 -10.07
N GLN A 39 -14.20 -2.87 -10.08
CA GLN A 39 -15.61 -2.75 -10.49
C GLN A 39 -16.37 -1.95 -9.43
N LEU A 40 -17.22 -1.04 -9.88
CA LEU A 40 -18.04 -0.20 -9.00
C LEU A 40 -18.90 -1.03 -8.04
N LYS A 41 -19.40 -2.18 -8.50
CA LYS A 41 -20.19 -3.13 -7.69
C LYS A 41 -19.39 -3.74 -6.52
N ASN A 42 -18.07 -3.81 -6.62
CA ASN A 42 -17.20 -4.35 -5.56
C ASN A 42 -16.77 -3.25 -4.58
N ALA A 43 -16.98 -1.97 -4.90
CA ALA A 43 -16.40 -0.87 -4.17
C ALA A 43 -16.88 -0.80 -2.71
N GLU A 44 -18.20 -0.94 -2.48
CA GLU A 44 -18.75 -0.95 -1.11
C GLU A 44 -18.22 -2.12 -0.28
N THR A 45 -18.12 -3.31 -0.88
CA THR A 45 -17.57 -4.50 -0.21
C THR A 45 -16.12 -4.29 0.19
N ILE A 46 -15.29 -3.73 -0.70
CA ILE A 46 -13.88 -3.45 -0.40
C ILE A 46 -13.76 -2.42 0.73
N ILE A 47 -14.58 -1.37 0.73
CA ILE A 47 -14.56 -0.37 1.81
C ILE A 47 -14.95 -1.06 3.13
N ARG A 48 -16.01 -1.86 3.15
CA ARG A 48 -16.51 -2.49 4.39
C ARG A 48 -15.60 -3.57 4.96
N ASN A 49 -15.07 -4.42 4.09
CA ASN A 49 -14.44 -5.68 4.47
C ASN A 49 -12.92 -5.69 4.21
N GLY A 50 -12.39 -4.62 3.62
CA GLY A 50 -11.00 -4.54 3.18
C GLY A 50 -10.75 -5.23 1.83
N PHE A 51 -9.49 -5.19 1.42
CA PHE A 51 -9.04 -5.85 0.19
C PHE A 51 -8.87 -7.34 0.40
N VAL A 52 -9.27 -8.12 -0.62
CA VAL A 52 -8.94 -9.54 -0.73
C VAL A 52 -7.89 -9.70 -1.83
N PRO A 53 -6.71 -10.31 -1.56
CA PRO A 53 -5.69 -10.53 -2.57
C PRO A 53 -6.22 -11.34 -3.76
N SER A 54 -5.79 -11.00 -4.97
CA SER A 54 -5.99 -11.90 -6.11
C SER A 54 -5.24 -13.21 -5.88
N LYS A 55 -5.75 -14.31 -6.44
CA LYS A 55 -5.08 -15.62 -6.36
C LYS A 55 -3.87 -15.74 -7.29
N ASP A 56 -3.83 -14.92 -8.34
CA ASP A 56 -2.75 -14.88 -9.32
C ASP A 56 -2.72 -13.52 -10.05
N GLY A 57 -1.70 -13.33 -10.87
CA GLY A 57 -1.52 -12.22 -11.80
C GLY A 57 -0.09 -12.21 -12.35
N LEU A 58 0.33 -11.10 -12.96
CA LEU A 58 1.67 -10.97 -13.53
C LEU A 58 2.77 -11.14 -12.48
N LEU A 59 2.53 -10.64 -11.26
CA LEU A 59 3.40 -10.71 -10.10
C LEU A 59 2.94 -11.77 -9.09
N GLY A 60 2.07 -12.71 -9.49
CA GLY A 60 1.48 -13.69 -8.57
C GLY A 60 0.38 -13.10 -7.68
N PRO A 61 0.05 -13.76 -6.55
CA PRO A 61 -1.05 -13.35 -5.68
C PRO A 61 -0.75 -12.05 -4.93
N GLY A 62 -1.77 -11.19 -4.79
CA GLY A 62 -1.65 -9.90 -4.08
C GLY A 62 -2.66 -8.86 -4.52
N ILE A 63 -2.47 -7.63 -4.05
CA ILE A 63 -3.26 -6.46 -4.42
C ILE A 63 -2.42 -5.61 -5.37
N TYR A 64 -2.92 -5.43 -6.58
CA TYR A 64 -2.25 -4.68 -7.64
C TYR A 64 -2.58 -3.21 -7.53
N VAL A 65 -1.56 -2.37 -7.48
CA VAL A 65 -1.67 -0.92 -7.34
C VAL A 65 -0.67 -0.24 -8.26
N SER A 66 -0.90 1.03 -8.55
CA SER A 66 0.03 1.85 -9.33
C SER A 66 0.03 3.27 -8.83
N ARG A 67 1.17 3.94 -8.90
CA ARG A 67 1.30 5.39 -8.69
C ARG A 67 0.71 6.18 -9.87
N ASN A 68 0.51 5.55 -11.02
CA ASN A 68 -0.17 6.14 -12.16
C ASN A 68 -1.69 5.92 -12.11
N ILE A 69 -2.45 6.98 -11.87
CA ILE A 69 -3.92 6.92 -11.83
C ILE A 69 -4.53 6.51 -13.18
N ASP A 70 -3.94 6.91 -14.30
CA ASP A 70 -4.44 6.55 -15.63
C ASP A 70 -4.22 5.08 -15.95
N LYS A 71 -3.18 4.45 -15.38
CA LYS A 71 -3.05 2.99 -15.38
C LYS A 71 -4.19 2.37 -14.59
N ALA A 72 -4.44 2.82 -13.36
CA ALA A 72 -5.50 2.26 -12.52
C ALA A 72 -6.89 2.37 -13.19
N LYS A 73 -7.19 3.48 -13.91
CA LYS A 73 -8.45 3.64 -14.68
C LYS A 73 -8.65 2.57 -15.77
N CYS A 74 -7.58 1.96 -16.27
CA CYS A 74 -7.68 0.89 -17.27
C CYS A 74 -8.25 -0.41 -16.67
N TYR A 75 -8.21 -0.58 -15.35
CA TYR A 75 -8.65 -1.80 -14.67
C TYR A 75 -10.04 -1.68 -14.03
N PRO A 76 -10.79 -2.79 -13.95
CA PRO A 76 -10.52 -4.05 -14.65
C PRO A 76 -10.65 -3.91 -16.19
N PRO A 77 -9.97 -4.75 -16.98
CA PRO A 77 -10.10 -4.74 -18.44
C PRO A 77 -11.53 -5.09 -18.86
N ASN A 78 -11.91 -4.74 -20.10
CA ASN A 78 -13.21 -5.08 -20.70
C ASN A 78 -14.43 -4.65 -19.87
N THR A 79 -14.28 -3.59 -19.06
CA THR A 79 -15.35 -3.02 -18.23
C THR A 79 -15.61 -1.59 -18.68
N ASP A 80 -16.89 -1.21 -18.80
CA ASP A 80 -17.30 0.15 -19.14
C ASP A 80 -16.81 1.14 -18.07
N LYS A 81 -16.40 2.35 -18.49
CA LYS A 81 -15.93 3.40 -17.58
C LYS A 81 -16.97 3.73 -16.49
N LYS A 82 -18.26 3.64 -16.80
CA LYS A 82 -19.35 3.88 -15.83
C LYS A 82 -19.41 2.84 -14.71
N ASP A 83 -18.89 1.64 -14.97
CA ASP A 83 -18.90 0.50 -14.05
C ASP A 83 -17.56 0.36 -13.31
N LYS A 84 -16.68 1.37 -13.41
CA LYS A 84 -15.38 1.42 -12.74
C LYS A 84 -15.35 2.42 -11.59
N ALA A 85 -14.56 2.08 -10.58
CA ALA A 85 -14.10 3.00 -9.56
C ALA A 85 -12.58 2.89 -9.42
N VAL A 86 -11.93 4.01 -9.12
CA VAL A 86 -10.51 4.05 -8.77
C VAL A 86 -10.37 4.55 -7.35
N PHE A 87 -9.81 3.69 -6.49
CA PHE A 87 -9.45 4.06 -5.13
C PHE A 87 -8.11 4.76 -5.10
N LYS A 88 -8.00 5.73 -4.18
CA LYS A 88 -6.75 6.34 -3.75
C LYS A 88 -6.35 5.67 -2.44
N LEU A 89 -5.09 5.24 -2.35
CA LEU A 89 -4.58 4.42 -1.26
C LEU A 89 -3.33 5.05 -0.64
N LYS A 90 -3.12 4.84 0.65
CA LYS A 90 -1.78 4.89 1.27
C LYS A 90 -1.25 3.46 1.35
N VAL A 91 -0.11 3.19 0.75
CA VAL A 91 0.47 1.84 0.66
C VAL A 91 1.82 1.81 1.34
N ARG A 92 1.97 0.99 2.38
CA ARG A 92 3.25 0.71 3.05
C ARG A 92 4.00 -0.37 2.28
N VAL A 93 4.92 0.02 1.39
CA VAL A 93 5.54 -0.95 0.45
C VAL A 93 6.51 -1.94 1.08
N GLY A 94 7.01 -1.66 2.30
CA GLY A 94 7.91 -2.58 3.00
C GLY A 94 9.17 -2.92 2.21
N LYS A 95 9.62 -4.17 2.28
CA LYS A 95 10.73 -4.70 1.49
C LYS A 95 10.26 -4.97 0.05
N VAL A 96 10.81 -4.24 -0.91
CA VAL A 96 10.36 -4.27 -2.30
C VAL A 96 11.28 -5.14 -3.17
N LYS A 97 10.69 -6.08 -3.94
CA LYS A 97 11.39 -6.85 -4.96
C LYS A 97 11.17 -6.22 -6.34
N LYS A 98 12.25 -5.76 -6.97
CA LYS A 98 12.22 -5.35 -8.38
C LYS A 98 12.08 -6.58 -9.29
N ILE A 99 11.13 -6.53 -10.23
CA ILE A 99 10.88 -7.53 -11.27
C ILE A 99 10.92 -6.79 -12.62
N ASP A 100 12.00 -6.90 -13.38
CA ASP A 100 12.27 -6.03 -14.55
C ASP A 100 12.55 -6.77 -15.87
N CYS A 101 12.34 -8.08 -15.88
CA CYS A 101 12.47 -8.93 -17.06
C CYS A 101 11.43 -10.06 -17.07
N ASP A 102 11.15 -10.57 -18.26
CA ASP A 102 10.36 -11.80 -18.41
C ASP A 102 11.06 -13.00 -17.76
N HIS A 103 10.25 -13.92 -17.21
CA HIS A 103 10.73 -15.13 -16.52
C HIS A 103 11.64 -14.84 -15.32
N HIS A 104 11.49 -13.69 -14.67
CA HIS A 104 12.25 -13.37 -13.46
C HIS A 104 12.02 -14.48 -12.40
N PRO A 105 13.07 -15.07 -11.78
CA PRO A 105 12.93 -16.25 -10.90
C PRO A 105 11.96 -16.09 -9.72
N MET A 106 11.81 -14.85 -9.25
CA MET A 106 10.92 -14.49 -8.14
C MET A 106 9.61 -13.81 -8.58
N GLN A 107 9.26 -13.83 -9.87
CA GLN A 107 8.13 -13.07 -10.41
C GLN A 107 6.81 -13.32 -9.66
N LYS A 108 6.56 -14.57 -9.25
CA LYS A 108 5.34 -14.96 -8.50
C LYS A 108 5.60 -15.41 -7.06
N SER A 109 6.85 -15.53 -6.63
CA SER A 109 7.26 -16.13 -5.36
C SER A 109 8.00 -15.16 -4.42
N TRP A 110 8.10 -13.88 -4.77
CA TRP A 110 8.78 -12.85 -3.97
C TRP A 110 8.28 -12.79 -2.52
N HIS A 111 6.99 -12.97 -2.27
CA HIS A 111 6.42 -12.95 -0.92
C HIS A 111 6.95 -14.10 -0.03
N GLN A 112 7.20 -15.27 -0.61
CA GLN A 112 7.78 -16.43 0.08
C GLN A 112 9.24 -16.20 0.48
N GLN A 113 9.89 -15.19 -0.12
CA GLN A 113 11.27 -14.79 0.16
C GLN A 113 11.34 -13.57 1.11
N GLY A 114 10.23 -13.27 1.80
CA GLY A 114 10.15 -12.20 2.80
C GLY A 114 10.07 -10.79 2.23
N TYR A 115 9.60 -10.64 0.98
CA TYR A 115 9.29 -9.33 0.40
C TYR A 115 7.81 -8.98 0.63
N ASP A 116 7.55 -7.72 0.97
CA ASP A 116 6.20 -7.21 1.21
C ASP A 116 5.50 -6.75 -0.07
N SER A 117 6.29 -6.35 -1.08
CA SER A 117 5.80 -5.95 -2.39
C SER A 117 6.75 -6.38 -3.50
N ALA A 118 6.18 -6.71 -4.67
CA ALA A 118 6.92 -6.73 -5.93
C ALA A 118 6.60 -5.48 -6.73
N TRP A 119 7.59 -4.98 -7.45
CA TRP A 119 7.49 -3.78 -8.26
C TRP A 119 8.09 -4.00 -9.65
N ILE A 120 7.33 -3.64 -10.67
CA ILE A 120 7.79 -3.56 -12.05
C ILE A 120 8.10 -2.11 -12.38
N PRO A 121 9.35 -1.79 -12.79
CA PRO A 121 9.69 -0.43 -13.18
C PRO A 121 8.98 -0.01 -14.47
N PRO A 122 8.80 1.30 -14.67
CA PRO A 122 8.38 1.79 -15.98
C PRO A 122 9.43 1.45 -17.03
N HIS A 123 8.98 1.25 -18.26
CA HIS A 123 9.81 0.85 -19.40
C HIS A 123 10.66 -0.42 -19.13
N SER A 124 10.13 -1.36 -18.33
CA SER A 124 10.75 -2.66 -18.08
C SER A 124 10.83 -3.53 -19.34
N LYS A 125 11.69 -4.55 -19.30
CA LYS A 125 11.83 -5.54 -20.39
C LYS A 125 10.81 -6.67 -20.29
N ILE A 126 9.63 -6.40 -19.72
CA ILE A 126 8.55 -7.38 -19.56
C ILE A 126 7.59 -7.24 -20.75
N SER A 127 7.60 -8.23 -21.64
CA SER A 127 6.86 -8.18 -22.92
C SER A 127 5.35 -8.04 -22.75
N SER A 128 4.80 -8.53 -21.64
CA SER A 128 3.37 -8.45 -21.35
C SER A 128 2.88 -7.04 -20.95
N ILE A 129 3.78 -6.11 -20.57
CA ILE A 129 3.42 -4.73 -20.19
C ILE A 129 3.64 -3.79 -21.36
N LYS A 130 2.68 -3.80 -22.30
CA LYS A 130 2.74 -2.93 -23.49
C LYS A 130 2.66 -1.44 -23.18
N SER A 131 2.09 -1.06 -22.04
CA SER A 131 1.94 0.34 -21.64
C SER A 131 3.25 0.98 -21.20
N GLY A 132 4.27 0.19 -20.87
CA GLY A 132 5.50 0.68 -20.24
C GLY A 132 5.30 1.30 -18.85
N ARG A 133 4.10 1.20 -18.26
CA ARG A 133 3.80 1.82 -16.95
C ARG A 133 4.07 0.86 -15.80
N GLU A 134 4.61 1.42 -14.72
CA GLU A 134 4.97 0.70 -13.50
C GLU A 134 3.79 -0.01 -12.82
N GLU A 135 4.07 -1.05 -12.05
CA GLU A 135 3.08 -1.80 -11.26
C GLU A 135 3.67 -2.25 -9.95
N ASP A 136 2.91 -2.13 -8.87
CA ASP A 136 3.22 -2.76 -7.60
C ASP A 136 2.19 -3.87 -7.32
N CYS A 137 2.64 -4.96 -6.71
CA CYS A 137 1.81 -6.01 -6.14
C CYS A 137 2.16 -6.15 -4.66
N VAL A 138 1.18 -5.90 -3.79
CA VAL A 138 1.33 -5.92 -2.33
C VAL A 138 0.74 -7.22 -1.79
N TRP A 139 1.50 -7.92 -0.95
CA TRP A 139 1.10 -9.25 -0.47
C TRP A 139 -0.03 -9.17 0.57
N ASP A 140 0.19 -8.35 1.59
CA ASP A 140 -0.69 -8.25 2.76
C ASP A 140 -1.63 -7.03 2.66
N PRO A 141 -2.96 -7.23 2.64
CA PRO A 141 -3.95 -6.16 2.67
C PRO A 141 -3.77 -5.16 3.81
N ALA A 142 -3.25 -5.59 4.97
CA ALA A 142 -3.10 -4.72 6.14
C ALA A 142 -2.13 -3.56 5.89
N ARG A 143 -1.32 -3.63 4.83
CA ARG A 143 -0.38 -2.59 4.40
C ARG A 143 -1.03 -1.49 3.55
N ILE A 144 -2.32 -1.61 3.25
CA ILE A 144 -3.08 -0.71 2.38
C ILE A 144 -4.17 -0.03 3.20
N THR A 145 -4.14 1.30 3.23
CA THR A 145 -5.23 2.12 3.77
C THR A 145 -5.98 2.77 2.61
N LEU A 146 -7.30 2.55 2.54
CA LEU A 146 -8.16 3.19 1.57
C LEU A 146 -8.49 4.61 2.04
N ILE A 147 -7.99 5.63 1.33
CA ILE A 147 -8.13 7.03 1.76
C ILE A 147 -9.19 7.80 0.98
N ASP A 148 -9.48 7.42 -0.26
CA ASP A 148 -10.47 8.13 -1.09
C ASP A 148 -10.95 7.33 -2.31
N VAL A 149 -12.00 7.83 -2.97
CA VAL A 149 -12.39 7.48 -4.34
C VAL A 149 -11.91 8.58 -5.31
N ALA A 150 -10.80 8.29 -5.99
CA ALA A 150 -10.15 9.20 -6.93
C ALA A 150 -10.98 9.42 -8.21
N CYS A 151 -11.60 8.36 -8.73
CA CYS A 151 -12.39 8.42 -9.95
C CYS A 151 -13.60 7.48 -9.88
N CYS A 152 -14.76 7.98 -10.27
CA CYS A 152 -15.98 7.24 -10.56
C CYS A 152 -16.84 8.18 -11.41
N VAL A 153 -17.35 7.71 -12.55
CA VAL A 153 -18.10 8.57 -13.49
C VAL A 153 -19.43 9.04 -12.87
N ASP A 154 -20.05 8.22 -12.03
CA ASP A 154 -21.28 8.54 -11.32
C ASP A 154 -20.96 9.29 -10.02
N ASP A 155 -21.14 10.61 -10.04
CA ASP A 155 -20.84 11.49 -8.90
C ASP A 155 -21.68 11.17 -7.66
N THR A 156 -22.90 10.67 -7.82
CA THR A 156 -23.76 10.29 -6.70
C THR A 156 -23.19 9.07 -6.00
N LYS A 157 -22.82 8.04 -6.77
CA LYS A 157 -22.14 6.85 -6.21
C LYS A 157 -20.78 7.21 -5.63
N ARG A 158 -20.00 8.09 -6.28
CA ARG A 158 -18.72 8.57 -5.76
C ARG A 158 -18.88 9.22 -4.39
N LYS A 159 -19.85 10.14 -4.24
CA LYS A 159 -20.15 10.81 -2.96
C LYS A 159 -20.60 9.80 -1.89
N LYS A 160 -21.43 8.82 -2.25
CA LYS A 160 -21.85 7.74 -1.34
C LYS A 160 -20.64 6.94 -0.81
N LEU A 161 -19.75 6.50 -1.71
CA LEU A 161 -18.56 5.75 -1.34
C LEU A 161 -17.62 6.56 -0.45
N ARG A 162 -17.41 7.84 -0.75
CA ARG A 162 -16.59 8.74 0.10
C ARG A 162 -17.16 8.89 1.51
N ARG A 163 -18.48 9.06 1.63
CA ARG A 163 -19.15 9.08 2.94
C ARG A 163 -18.96 7.79 3.71
N LEU A 164 -19.02 6.65 3.02
CA LEU A 164 -18.81 5.35 3.64
C LEU A 164 -17.39 5.23 4.23
N ILE A 165 -16.38 5.66 3.48
CA ILE A 165 -14.97 5.71 3.94
C ILE A 165 -14.86 6.61 5.18
N SER A 166 -15.42 7.82 5.15
CA SER A 166 -15.37 8.75 6.29
C SER A 166 -16.08 8.21 7.53
N SER A 167 -17.15 7.43 7.37
CA SER A 167 -17.90 6.85 8.50
C SER A 167 -17.21 5.66 9.19
N GLN A 168 -16.20 5.05 8.56
CA GLN A 168 -15.40 4.00 9.20
C GLN A 168 -14.30 4.54 10.12
N GLY A 169 -13.85 5.78 9.91
CA GLY A 169 -12.85 6.44 10.76
C GLY A 169 -13.39 7.02 12.08
N THR A 170 -14.67 6.80 12.42
CA THR A 170 -15.31 7.35 13.64
C THR A 170 -15.52 6.32 14.76
N GLY A 171 -14.83 5.18 14.72
CA GLY A 171 -14.82 4.20 15.80
C GLY A 171 -13.63 4.38 16.74
N ASN A 172 -13.82 5.11 17.85
CA ASN A 172 -12.92 5.23 19.01
C ASN A 172 -11.41 5.24 18.70
N ALA A 173 -10.91 6.33 18.11
CA ALA A 173 -9.49 6.64 18.14
C ALA A 173 -9.11 7.16 19.54
N SER A 174 -8.69 6.26 20.44
CA SER A 174 -7.80 6.68 21.53
C SER A 174 -6.44 6.97 20.92
N ASP A 175 -5.88 8.14 21.21
CA ASP A 175 -4.52 8.52 20.85
C ASP A 175 -3.54 7.37 21.18
N CYS A 176 -2.52 7.18 20.34
CA CYS A 176 -1.51 6.17 20.61
C CYS A 176 -0.53 6.71 21.64
N ASP A 177 -0.59 6.18 22.86
CA ASP A 177 0.28 6.54 24.00
C ASP A 177 1.79 6.48 23.69
N LEU A 178 2.21 5.84 22.60
CA LEU A 178 3.62 5.69 22.20
C LEU A 178 4.09 6.73 21.19
N CYS A 179 3.22 7.29 20.34
CA CYS A 179 3.63 8.21 19.29
C CYS A 179 2.89 9.56 19.29
N HIS A 180 1.86 9.72 20.14
CA HIS A 180 1.12 10.97 20.39
C HIS A 180 0.79 11.76 19.10
N GLN A 181 0.42 11.04 18.05
CA GLN A 181 0.22 11.61 16.71
C GLN A 181 -1.23 11.44 16.27
N ASP A 182 -1.90 12.58 16.13
CA ASP A 182 -3.33 12.69 15.80
C ASP A 182 -3.64 12.69 14.29
N GLU A 183 -2.66 12.71 13.39
CA GLU A 183 -2.91 13.16 12.00
C GLU A 183 -3.59 12.17 11.04
N SER A 184 -4.17 11.06 11.50
CA SER A 184 -5.08 10.30 10.61
C SER A 184 -6.17 9.46 11.26
N GLY A 185 -6.31 9.40 12.59
CA GLY A 185 -7.41 8.65 13.21
C GLY A 185 -7.47 7.15 12.87
N GLU A 186 -6.39 6.57 12.34
CA GLU A 186 -6.31 5.15 12.03
C GLU A 186 -5.62 4.41 13.19
N PRO A 187 -6.29 3.45 13.85
CA PRO A 187 -5.63 2.54 14.76
C PRO A 187 -4.49 1.83 14.03
N HIS A 188 -3.28 1.93 14.55
CA HIS A 188 -2.12 1.31 13.91
C HIS A 188 -1.62 0.11 14.70
N ASP A 189 -1.04 -0.83 13.96
CA ASP A 189 -0.46 -2.04 14.54
C ASP A 189 0.64 -1.67 15.56
N ILE A 190 0.60 -2.29 16.74
CA ILE A 190 1.62 -2.16 17.78
C ILE A 190 2.34 -3.50 17.84
N GLN A 191 3.63 -3.47 17.52
CA GLN A 191 4.44 -4.68 17.40
C GLN A 191 5.23 -4.93 18.69
N THR A 192 5.71 -6.16 18.87
CA THR A 192 6.61 -6.50 19.98
C THR A 192 8.06 -6.35 19.49
N CYS A 193 8.89 -5.63 20.25
CA CYS A 193 10.33 -5.59 19.99
C CYS A 193 10.89 -7.00 20.12
N TRP A 194 11.62 -7.45 19.10
CA TRP A 194 12.20 -8.81 19.08
C TRP A 194 13.30 -9.02 20.13
N ASP A 195 13.80 -7.95 20.75
CA ASP A 195 14.93 -7.99 21.68
C ASP A 195 14.42 -7.84 23.12
N CYS A 196 13.84 -6.68 23.46
CA CYS A 196 13.37 -6.40 24.82
C CYS A 196 11.91 -6.81 25.09
N GLY A 197 11.14 -7.20 24.07
CA GLY A 197 9.72 -7.54 24.25
C GLY A 197 8.79 -6.34 24.45
N ASP A 198 9.29 -5.11 24.41
CA ASP A 198 8.46 -3.91 24.57
C ASP A 198 7.48 -3.75 23.41
N ARG A 199 6.33 -3.15 23.72
CA ARG A 199 5.38 -2.70 22.70
C ARG A 199 5.96 -1.51 21.95
N ILE A 200 6.17 -1.67 20.66
CA ILE A 200 6.71 -0.65 19.76
C ILE A 200 5.65 -0.18 18.77
N CYS A 201 5.47 1.13 18.71
CA CYS A 201 4.70 1.77 17.66
C CYS A 201 5.57 1.92 16.40
N PRO A 202 5.17 1.42 15.23
CA PRO A 202 5.89 1.61 13.97
C PRO A 202 5.98 3.08 13.52
N PHE A 203 5.23 3.99 14.13
CA PHE A 203 5.23 5.43 13.87
C PHE A 203 5.99 6.26 14.93
N GLN A 204 6.57 5.63 15.95
CA GLN A 204 7.48 6.32 16.86
C GLN A 204 8.78 6.67 16.11
N ASP A 205 9.35 7.84 16.40
CA ASP A 205 10.55 8.31 15.67
C ASP A 205 11.76 7.38 15.92
N LYS A 206 11.85 6.76 17.12
CA LYS A 206 12.89 5.79 17.49
C LYS A 206 12.47 4.96 18.71
N HIS A 207 12.71 3.64 18.66
CA HIS A 207 12.76 2.78 19.85
C HIS A 207 14.22 2.52 20.24
N VAL A 208 14.51 2.48 21.54
CA VAL A 208 15.83 2.11 22.08
C VAL A 208 15.60 1.07 23.16
N CYS A 209 16.13 -0.15 22.95
CA CYS A 209 16.12 -1.20 23.95
C CYS A 209 16.92 -0.74 25.18
N ARG A 210 16.36 -0.93 26.38
CA ARG A 210 17.04 -0.67 27.65
C ARG A 210 17.84 -1.88 28.10
#